data_AF-A0A2S2PX92-F1
#
_entry.id   AF-A0A2S2PX92-F1
#
_cell.length_a   1.000
_cell.length_b   1.000
_cell.length_c   1.000
_cell.angle_alpha   90.00
_cell.angle_beta   90.00
_cell.angle_gamma   90.00
#
_symmetry.space_group_name_H-M   'P 1'
#
loop_
_entity.id
_entity.type
_entity.pdbx_description
1 polymer ?
#
loop_
_entity_poly.entity_id
_entity_poly.type
_entity_poly.pdbx_seq_one_letter_code
_entity_poly.pdbx_strand_id
1 'polypeptide(L)'
;QIGLVDILRALDIEPDGIIGHSTGELGCAYADGCMTAEETIMTAYMRGRAAVETELPDGMMAAIGLGYSSVRDRLPHDVDVACHNSANNCTVSGPTASVMEFVDRLKSEGVFAKAVSAGNISFHSRYIQPAAPTLLRLLRKGSATKRNTRKPCRNQVWREDGGSIYDPLLTASLIFLILLTLLIAFKAR
;
A
#
# COMPACT_ATOMS: atom_id res chain seq x y z
N GLN A 1 -11.90 7.05 7.53
CA GLN A 1 -11.85 7.39 6.09
C GLN A 1 -13.26 7.35 5.49
N ILE A 2 -13.95 6.21 5.46
CA ILE A 2 -15.36 6.09 5.00
C ILE A 2 -16.26 7.21 5.54
N GLY A 3 -16.37 7.36 6.86
CA GLY A 3 -17.23 8.40 7.45
C GLY A 3 -16.84 9.84 7.09
N LEU A 4 -15.56 10.12 6.79
CA LEU A 4 -15.15 11.46 6.31
C LEU A 4 -15.61 11.68 4.87
N VAL A 5 -15.54 10.65 4.03
CA VAL A 5 -16.10 10.68 2.66
C VAL A 5 -17.61 10.91 2.72
N ASP A 6 -18.32 10.26 3.65
CA ASP A 6 -19.76 10.45 3.82
C ASP A 6 -20.13 11.86 4.23
N ILE A 7 -19.35 12.48 5.13
CA ILE A 7 -19.54 13.89 5.50
C ILE A 7 -19.34 14.80 4.28
N LEU A 8 -18.29 14.59 3.48
CA LEU A 8 -18.04 15.40 2.27
C LEU A 8 -19.19 15.26 1.25
N ARG A 9 -19.66 14.04 1.01
CA ARG A 9 -20.82 13.78 0.14
C ARG A 9 -22.09 14.42 0.66
N ALA A 10 -22.34 14.38 1.97
CA ALA A 10 -23.49 15.04 2.59
C ALA A 10 -23.46 16.57 2.49
N LEU A 11 -22.29 17.15 2.21
CA LEU A 11 -22.09 18.56 1.90
C LEU A 11 -22.10 18.84 0.39
N ASP A 12 -22.48 17.87 -0.44
CA ASP A 12 -22.44 17.92 -1.91
C ASP A 12 -21.03 18.22 -2.47
N ILE A 13 -19.98 17.83 -1.76
CA ILE A 13 -18.58 17.95 -2.20
C ILE A 13 -18.17 16.64 -2.87
N GLU A 14 -18.00 16.70 -4.19
CA GLU A 14 -17.50 15.58 -5.00
C GLU A 14 -16.03 15.82 -5.42
N PRO A 15 -15.16 14.80 -5.36
CA PRO A 15 -13.76 14.95 -5.75
C PRO A 15 -13.58 14.93 -7.27
N ASP A 16 -12.83 15.90 -7.81
CA ASP A 16 -12.37 15.86 -9.20
C ASP A 16 -11.27 14.80 -9.44
N GLY A 17 -10.54 14.44 -8.37
CA GLY A 17 -9.47 13.44 -8.39
C GLY A 17 -9.27 12.81 -7.01
N ILE A 18 -8.81 11.57 -6.99
CA ILE A 18 -8.68 10.77 -5.76
C ILE A 18 -7.31 10.08 -5.76
N ILE A 19 -6.55 10.26 -4.68
CA ILE A 19 -5.25 9.61 -4.47
C ILE A 19 -5.26 8.96 -3.08
N GLY A 20 -4.79 7.72 -3.01
CA GLY A 20 -4.67 6.95 -1.78
C GLY A 20 -3.22 6.60 -1.50
N HIS A 21 -2.83 6.62 -0.23
CA HIS A 21 -1.50 6.19 0.19
C HIS A 21 -1.62 4.90 1.00
N SER A 22 -1.03 3.80 0.51
CA SER A 22 -1.05 2.49 1.19
C SER A 22 -2.50 2.06 1.50
N THR A 23 -2.84 1.83 2.77
CA THR A 23 -4.21 1.49 3.21
C THR A 23 -5.26 2.52 2.79
N GLY A 24 -4.86 3.77 2.52
CA GLY A 24 -5.75 4.83 2.05
C GLY A 24 -6.43 4.55 0.71
N GLU A 25 -5.85 3.69 -0.13
CA GLU A 25 -6.48 3.28 -1.41
C GLU A 25 -7.84 2.61 -1.22
N LEU A 26 -8.08 1.96 -0.08
CA LEU A 26 -9.40 1.41 0.26
C LEU A 26 -10.43 2.53 0.46
N GLY A 27 -10.04 3.62 1.11
CA GLY A 27 -10.86 4.82 1.23
C GLY A 27 -11.13 5.48 -0.14
N CYS A 28 -10.16 5.44 -1.05
CA CYS A 28 -10.32 5.93 -2.41
C CYS A 28 -11.29 5.09 -3.23
N ALA A 29 -11.18 3.76 -3.14
CA ALA A 29 -12.12 2.85 -3.80
C ALA A 29 -13.56 3.03 -3.27
N TYR A 30 -13.72 3.37 -1.98
CA TYR A 30 -15.00 3.78 -1.42
C TYR A 30 -15.48 5.13 -1.96
N ALA A 31 -14.60 6.13 -2.05
CA ALA A 31 -14.89 7.46 -2.58
C ALA A 31 -15.27 7.43 -4.08
N ASP A 32 -14.62 6.59 -4.89
CA ASP A 32 -14.93 6.38 -6.31
C ASP A 32 -16.22 5.54 -6.53
N GLY A 33 -16.74 4.93 -5.46
CA GLY A 33 -17.94 4.08 -5.51
C GLY A 33 -17.69 2.66 -6.02
N CYS A 34 -16.43 2.24 -6.17
CA CYS A 34 -16.07 0.86 -6.50
C CYS A 34 -16.43 -0.15 -5.41
N MET A 35 -16.33 0.29 -4.17
CA MET A 35 -16.51 -0.52 -2.98
C MET A 35 -17.60 0.09 -2.12
N THR A 36 -18.47 -0.76 -1.59
CA THR A 36 -19.36 -0.39 -0.50
C THR A 36 -18.57 -0.18 0.80
N ALA A 37 -19.19 0.46 1.80
CA ALA A 37 -18.56 0.64 3.11
C ALA A 37 -18.21 -0.71 3.74
N GLU A 38 -19.12 -1.69 3.65
CA GLU A 38 -18.92 -3.06 4.13
C GLU A 38 -17.71 -3.73 3.45
N GLU A 39 -17.64 -3.71 2.12
CA GLU A 39 -16.52 -4.31 1.38
C GLU A 39 -15.20 -3.65 1.74
N THR A 40 -15.21 -2.33 1.94
CA THR A 40 -14.02 -1.54 2.32
C THR A 40 -13.53 -1.95 3.70
N ILE A 41 -14.44 -2.05 4.68
CA ILE A 41 -14.15 -2.47 6.05
C ILE A 41 -13.66 -3.93 6.07
N MET A 42 -14.35 -4.82 5.36
CA MET A 42 -13.98 -6.24 5.32
C MET A 42 -12.64 -6.47 4.63
N THR A 43 -12.34 -5.72 3.56
CA THR A 43 -11.04 -5.78 2.87
C THR A 43 -9.92 -5.28 3.79
N ALA A 44 -10.13 -4.17 4.51
CA ALA A 44 -9.16 -3.67 5.49
C ALA A 44 -8.91 -4.70 6.61
N TYR A 45 -9.98 -5.30 7.12
CA TYR A 45 -9.90 -6.35 8.14
C TYR A 45 -9.15 -7.59 7.64
N MET A 46 -9.48 -8.11 6.45
CA MET A 46 -8.80 -9.27 5.86
C MET A 46 -7.33 -8.99 5.57
N ARG A 47 -6.98 -7.77 5.14
CA ARG A 47 -5.59 -7.33 4.95
C ARG A 47 -4.80 -7.35 6.25
N GLY A 48 -5.35 -6.76 7.32
CA GLY A 48 -4.72 -6.81 8.64
C GLY A 48 -4.58 -8.24 9.16
N ARG A 49 -5.63 -9.04 9.05
CA ARG A 49 -5.62 -10.45 9.45
C ARG A 49 -4.59 -11.28 8.70
N ALA A 50 -4.47 -11.12 7.39
CA ALA A 50 -3.48 -11.85 6.62
C ALA A 50 -2.06 -11.56 7.09
N ALA A 51 -1.78 -10.31 7.44
CA ALA A 51 -0.47 -9.90 7.94
C ALA A 51 -0.19 -10.47 9.34
N VAL A 52 -1.20 -10.57 10.21
CA VAL A 52 -1.05 -11.09 11.58
C VAL A 52 -1.07 -12.64 11.65
N GLU A 53 -1.86 -13.30 10.80
CA GLU A 53 -1.96 -14.78 10.78
C GLU A 53 -0.78 -15.45 10.06
N THR A 54 0.02 -14.67 9.34
CA THR A 54 1.20 -15.19 8.65
C THR A 54 2.41 -14.98 9.55
N GLU A 55 3.22 -16.02 9.71
CA GLU A 55 4.53 -15.89 10.34
C GLU A 55 5.45 -15.05 9.44
N LEU A 56 5.79 -13.86 9.91
CA LEU A 56 6.63 -12.89 9.21
C LEU A 56 7.84 -12.57 10.08
N PRO A 57 9.00 -12.28 9.48
CA PRO A 57 10.14 -11.79 10.26
C PRO A 57 9.81 -10.43 10.86
N ASP A 58 10.32 -10.18 12.07
CA ASP A 58 10.18 -8.88 12.73
C ASP A 58 10.76 -7.76 11.86
N GLY A 59 9.90 -6.82 11.51
CA GLY A 59 10.20 -5.73 10.61
C GLY A 59 9.88 -4.36 11.20
N MET A 60 10.50 -3.34 10.63
CA MET A 60 10.26 -1.95 10.97
C MET A 60 10.14 -1.11 9.70
N MET A 61 9.41 0.00 9.83
CA MET A 61 9.37 1.04 8.81
C MET A 61 9.94 2.33 9.39
N ALA A 62 10.57 3.17 8.57
CA ALA A 62 11.06 4.48 8.99
C ALA A 62 10.84 5.54 7.90
N ALA A 63 10.40 6.72 8.31
CA ALA A 63 10.33 7.89 7.46
C ALA A 63 11.69 8.57 7.41
N ILE A 64 12.18 8.84 6.20
CA ILE A 64 13.49 9.41 5.91
C ILE A 64 13.29 10.74 5.17
N GLY A 65 14.00 11.78 5.61
CA GLY A 65 14.02 13.11 5.00
C GLY A 65 14.93 13.20 3.77
N LEU A 66 14.93 12.15 2.95
CA LEU A 66 15.59 12.08 1.66
C LEU A 66 14.62 11.46 0.66
N GLY A 67 14.70 11.88 -0.60
CA GLY A 67 13.92 11.26 -1.67
C GLY A 67 14.54 9.95 -2.14
N TYR A 68 13.79 9.21 -2.97
CA TYR A 68 14.21 7.94 -3.56
C TYR A 68 15.59 8.02 -4.25
N SER A 69 15.80 9.05 -5.07
CA SER A 69 17.04 9.24 -5.83
C SER A 69 18.26 9.40 -4.93
N SER A 70 18.10 10.00 -3.75
CA SER A 70 19.19 10.22 -2.78
C SER A 70 19.39 9.06 -1.82
N VAL A 71 18.32 8.31 -1.50
CA VAL A 71 18.39 7.21 -0.53
C VAL A 71 18.85 5.90 -1.15
N ARG A 72 18.53 5.64 -2.43
CA ARG A 72 18.68 4.30 -3.05
C ARG A 72 20.10 3.73 -2.94
N ASP A 73 21.11 4.58 -3.12
CA ASP A 73 22.53 4.19 -3.14
C ASP A 73 23.14 4.12 -1.73
N ARG A 74 22.33 4.42 -0.70
CA ARG A 74 22.72 4.46 0.72
C ARG A 74 22.03 3.39 1.57
N LEU A 75 21.09 2.66 0.97
CA LEU A 75 20.30 1.64 1.64
C LEU A 75 21.16 0.43 1.99
N PRO A 76 20.97 -0.16 3.18
CA PRO A 76 21.38 -1.53 3.42
C PRO A 76 20.76 -2.48 2.39
N HIS A 77 21.48 -3.54 2.03
CA HIS A 77 21.05 -4.53 1.02
C HIS A 77 19.72 -5.24 1.32
N ASP A 78 19.34 -5.27 2.60
CA ASP A 78 18.17 -5.93 3.18
C ASP A 78 17.05 -4.94 3.57
N VAL A 79 17.16 -3.67 3.16
CA VAL A 79 16.12 -2.65 3.37
C VAL A 79 15.59 -2.15 2.04
N ASP A 80 14.27 -2.17 1.89
CA ASP A 80 13.57 -1.70 0.70
C ASP A 80 13.05 -0.27 0.89
N VAL A 81 12.91 0.50 -0.20
CA VAL A 81 12.10 1.72 -0.18
C VAL A 81 10.63 1.31 -0.32
N ALA A 82 9.86 1.56 0.74
CA ALA A 82 8.45 1.21 0.84
C ALA A 82 7.52 2.26 0.24
N CYS A 83 7.83 3.54 0.41
CA CYS A 83 7.00 4.63 -0.10
C CYS A 83 7.89 5.74 -0.64
N HIS A 84 7.57 6.24 -1.81
CA HIS A 84 8.01 7.55 -2.26
C HIS A 84 6.92 8.49 -1.74
N ASN A 85 7.29 9.55 -1.03
CA ASN A 85 6.30 10.51 -0.48
C ASN A 85 6.47 11.89 -1.12
N SER A 86 7.71 12.24 -1.48
CA SER A 86 8.05 13.43 -2.25
C SER A 86 9.49 13.35 -2.78
N ALA A 87 9.95 14.38 -3.49
CA ALA A 87 11.33 14.51 -3.96
C ALA A 87 12.37 14.49 -2.83
N ASN A 88 11.99 14.79 -1.57
CA ASN A 88 12.88 14.83 -0.42
C ASN A 88 12.39 13.98 0.75
N ASN A 89 11.45 13.06 0.52
CA ASN A 89 10.92 12.19 1.58
C ASN A 89 10.56 10.82 1.03
N CYS A 90 11.03 9.78 1.71
CA CYS A 90 10.64 8.40 1.46
C CYS A 90 10.43 7.65 2.77
N THR A 91 9.73 6.53 2.69
CA THR A 91 9.63 5.54 3.77
C THR A 91 10.44 4.32 3.40
N VAL A 92 11.28 3.83 4.30
CA VAL A 92 12.03 2.57 4.15
C VAL A 92 11.43 1.49 5.03
N SER A 93 11.65 0.23 4.66
CA SER A 93 11.03 -0.93 5.30
C SER A 93 11.94 -2.15 5.20
N GLY A 94 12.11 -2.88 6.30
CA GLY A 94 13.04 -4.02 6.36
C GLY A 94 13.16 -4.61 7.77
N PRO A 95 14.18 -5.44 8.03
CA PRO A 95 14.43 -6.00 9.35
C PRO A 95 14.66 -4.90 10.38
N THR A 96 14.13 -5.09 11.60
CA THR A 96 14.19 -4.07 12.66
C THR A 96 15.60 -3.58 12.94
N ALA A 97 16.57 -4.50 13.03
CA ALA A 97 17.97 -4.14 13.31
C ALA A 97 18.56 -3.25 12.21
N SER A 98 18.44 -3.64 10.95
CA SER A 98 18.99 -2.94 9.79
C SER A 98 18.33 -1.57 9.57
N VAL A 99 17.02 -1.47 9.79
CA VAL A 99 16.29 -0.20 9.73
C VAL A 99 16.72 0.75 10.85
N MET A 100 16.86 0.26 12.08
CA MET A 100 17.31 1.09 13.21
C MET A 100 18.76 1.56 13.04
N GLU A 101 19.67 0.68 12.63
CA GLU A 101 21.04 1.07 12.31
C GLU A 101 21.09 2.14 11.21
N PHE A 102 20.28 2.00 10.17
CA PHE A 102 20.20 3.00 9.11
C PHE A 102 19.63 4.33 9.62
N VAL A 103 18.59 4.30 10.45
CA VAL A 103 18.02 5.49 11.09
C VAL A 103 19.07 6.21 11.94
N ASP A 104 19.83 5.49 12.74
CA ASP A 104 20.85 6.09 13.62
C ASP A 104 22.03 6.65 12.81
N ARG A 105 22.44 5.96 11.74
CA ARG A 105 23.41 6.49 10.77
C ARG A 105 22.93 7.80 10.14
N LEU A 106 21.69 7.86 9.67
CA LEU A 106 21.15 9.08 9.06
C LEU A 106 21.05 10.24 10.05
N LYS A 107 20.64 9.95 11.31
CA LYS A 107 20.59 10.96 12.36
C LYS A 107 21.96 11.52 12.70
N SER A 108 23.02 10.70 12.73
CA SER A 108 24.38 11.17 13.01
C SER A 108 24.92 12.11 11.92
N GLU A 109 24.40 11.98 10.70
CA GLU A 109 24.67 12.86 9.57
C GLU A 109 23.75 14.10 9.51
N GLY A 110 22.85 14.28 10.48
CA GLY A 110 21.91 15.39 10.51
C GLY A 110 20.70 15.25 9.57
N VAL A 111 20.47 14.05 9.02
CA VAL A 111 19.30 13.75 8.18
C VAL A 111 18.11 13.36 9.06
N PHE A 112 16.92 13.87 8.75
CA PHE A 112 15.70 13.43 9.41
C PHE A 112 15.47 11.93 9.17
N ALA A 113 15.38 11.14 10.24
CA ALA A 113 15.01 9.74 10.18
C ALA A 113 14.22 9.36 11.43
N LYS A 114 13.04 8.77 11.26
CA LYS A 114 12.14 8.42 12.37
C LYS A 114 11.43 7.10 12.11
N ALA A 115 11.54 6.17 13.07
CA ALA A 115 10.79 4.93 13.05
C ALA A 115 9.27 5.19 13.06
N VAL A 116 8.54 4.38 12.31
CA VAL A 116 7.08 4.41 12.18
C VAL A 116 6.53 3.15 12.80
N SER A 117 5.53 3.31 13.68
CA SER A 117 4.85 2.16 14.28
C SER A 117 4.04 1.42 13.22
N ALA A 118 4.43 0.18 12.95
CA ALA A 118 3.79 -0.71 11.97
C ALA A 118 3.53 -2.12 12.54
N GLY A 119 3.46 -2.25 13.87
CA GLY A 119 3.16 -3.53 14.54
C GLY A 119 4.20 -4.62 14.30
N ASN A 120 5.48 -4.24 14.21
CA ASN A 120 6.62 -5.12 13.87
C ASN A 120 6.52 -5.75 12.47
N ILE A 121 5.80 -5.11 11.54
CA ILE A 121 5.67 -5.57 10.16
C ILE A 121 6.30 -4.57 9.20
N SER A 122 7.17 -5.07 8.33
CA SER A 122 7.79 -4.32 7.24
C SER A 122 6.88 -4.29 6.00
N PHE A 123 5.80 -3.51 6.05
CA PHE A 123 4.91 -3.35 4.89
C PHE A 123 5.64 -2.74 3.68
N HIS A 124 5.13 -3.02 2.48
CA HIS A 124 5.70 -2.54 1.19
C HIS A 124 7.15 -2.96 0.97
N SER A 125 7.52 -4.14 1.47
CA SER A 125 8.86 -4.72 1.29
C SER A 125 8.75 -6.16 0.79
N ARG A 126 9.89 -6.78 0.47
CA ARG A 126 9.96 -8.21 0.16
C ARG A 126 9.46 -9.11 1.31
N TYR A 127 9.57 -8.67 2.56
CA TYR A 127 9.33 -9.49 3.75
C TYR A 127 7.87 -9.83 4.01
N ILE A 128 6.95 -9.05 3.43
CA ILE A 128 5.50 -9.20 3.60
C ILE A 128 4.88 -10.02 2.46
N GLN A 129 5.67 -10.45 1.47
CA GLN A 129 5.27 -11.38 0.41
C GLN A 129 4.61 -12.68 0.93
N PRO A 130 5.08 -13.32 2.02
CA PRO A 130 4.46 -14.55 2.53
C PRO A 130 2.99 -14.40 2.94
N ALA A 131 2.53 -13.18 3.24
CA ALA A 131 1.13 -12.92 3.59
C ALA A 131 0.19 -12.90 2.37
N ALA A 132 0.73 -12.81 1.15
CA ALA A 132 -0.04 -12.66 -0.09
C ALA A 132 -1.03 -13.82 -0.35
N PRO A 133 -0.66 -15.11 -0.22
CA PRO A 133 -1.58 -16.22 -0.42
C PRO A 133 -2.73 -16.24 0.62
N THR A 134 -2.42 -15.92 1.88
CA THR A 134 -3.41 -15.82 2.96
C THR A 134 -4.41 -14.71 2.66
N LEU A 135 -3.93 -13.53 2.27
CA LEU A 135 -4.77 -12.40 1.89
C LEU A 135 -5.71 -12.77 0.74
N LEU A 136 -5.16 -13.33 -0.33
CA LEU A 136 -5.94 -13.75 -1.50
C LEU A 136 -7.05 -14.74 -1.14
N ARG A 137 -6.73 -15.73 -0.29
CA ARG A 137 -7.71 -16.71 0.21
C ARG A 137 -8.82 -16.03 1.02
N LEU A 138 -8.48 -15.11 1.91
CA LEU A 138 -9.47 -14.39 2.73
C LEU A 138 -10.38 -13.52 1.85
N LEU A 139 -9.81 -12.76 0.92
CA LEU A 139 -10.57 -11.89 0.00
C LEU A 139 -11.50 -12.69 -0.91
N ARG A 140 -11.09 -13.86 -1.42
CA ARG A 140 -11.94 -14.74 -2.23
C ARG A 140 -13.14 -15.28 -1.46
N LYS A 141 -12.95 -15.64 -0.18
CA LYS A 141 -14.04 -16.08 0.70
C LYS A 141 -15.01 -14.94 1.03
N GLY A 142 -14.48 -13.74 1.27
CA GLY A 142 -15.27 -12.54 1.55
C GLY A 142 -16.07 -12.01 0.36
N SER A 143 -15.52 -12.14 -0.85
CA SER A 143 -16.12 -11.63 -2.10
C SER A 143 -17.27 -12.50 -2.65
N ALA A 144 -17.74 -13.52 -1.93
CA ALA A 144 -18.80 -14.43 -2.37
C ALA A 144 -20.18 -13.75 -2.54
N THR A 145 -20.32 -12.48 -2.16
CA THR A 145 -21.48 -11.64 -2.48
C THR A 145 -21.44 -11.19 -3.96
N LYS A 146 -21.92 -12.06 -4.85
CA LYS A 146 -22.16 -11.77 -6.28
C LYS A 146 -22.99 -10.48 -6.43
N ARG A 147 -22.46 -9.46 -7.11
CA ARG A 147 -23.28 -8.34 -7.62
C ARG A 147 -22.90 -7.96 -9.05
N ASN A 148 -23.94 -7.73 -9.85
CA ASN A 148 -23.94 -7.73 -11.31
C ASN A 148 -23.88 -6.29 -11.92
N THR A 149 -23.55 -5.27 -11.12
CA THR A 149 -23.81 -3.86 -11.48
C THR A 149 -22.70 -2.88 -11.03
N ARG A 150 -21.43 -3.29 -11.00
CA ARG A 150 -20.36 -2.36 -10.60
C ARG A 150 -19.96 -1.43 -11.75
N LYS A 151 -19.90 -0.14 -11.44
CA LYS A 151 -19.10 0.82 -12.21
C LYS A 151 -17.63 0.37 -12.08
N PRO A 152 -16.86 0.28 -13.18
CA PRO A 152 -15.43 -0.02 -13.09
C PRO A 152 -14.75 1.06 -12.26
N CYS A 153 -13.74 0.67 -11.46
CA CYS A 153 -12.91 1.68 -10.80
C CYS A 153 -12.28 2.59 -11.83
N ARG A 154 -12.46 3.90 -11.64
CA ARG A 154 -11.83 4.92 -12.48
C ARG A 154 -10.37 5.12 -12.16
N ASN A 155 -9.87 4.51 -11.08
CA ASN A 155 -8.50 4.71 -10.60
C ASN A 155 -7.47 4.37 -11.69
N GLN A 156 -7.05 5.39 -12.42
CA GLN A 156 -5.63 5.62 -12.64
C GLN A 156 -5.01 5.70 -11.26
N VAL A 157 -4.40 4.61 -10.81
CA VAL A 157 -3.41 4.70 -9.73
C VAL A 157 -2.29 5.55 -10.31
N TRP A 158 -2.31 6.85 -10.01
CA TRP A 158 -1.22 7.75 -10.35
C TRP A 158 0.00 7.23 -9.60
N ARG A 159 0.94 6.62 -10.33
CA ARG A 159 2.27 6.42 -9.77
C ARG A 159 2.89 7.81 -9.60
N GLU A 160 3.57 8.02 -8.46
CA GLU A 160 4.33 9.25 -8.21
C GLU A 160 5.46 9.48 -9.23
N ASP A 161 5.81 8.49 -10.04
CA ASP A 161 6.82 8.59 -11.11
C ASP A 161 6.27 9.07 -12.47
N GLY A 162 4.97 9.35 -12.59
CA GLY A 162 4.36 9.86 -13.82
C GLY A 162 4.18 8.82 -14.94
N GLY A 163 4.37 7.52 -14.67
CA GLY A 163 4.20 6.45 -15.66
C GLY A 163 2.79 5.85 -15.72
N SER A 164 2.22 5.74 -16.94
CA SER A 164 1.07 4.90 -17.27
C SER A 164 1.50 3.42 -17.36
N ILE A 165 0.76 2.49 -16.77
CA ILE A 165 1.12 1.07 -16.68
C ILE A 165 0.86 0.35 -18.02
N TYR A 166 1.88 0.35 -18.88
CA TYR A 166 2.09 -0.65 -19.95
C TYR A 166 3.58 -1.02 -19.97
N ASP A 167 4.05 -1.82 -19.01
CA ASP A 167 5.37 -2.46 -19.10
C ASP A 167 5.33 -3.91 -18.56
N PRO A 168 5.53 -4.93 -19.43
CA PRO A 168 5.44 -6.34 -19.09
C PRO A 168 6.69 -6.95 -18.41
N LEU A 169 7.74 -6.19 -18.07
CA LEU A 169 9.03 -6.77 -17.63
C LEU A 169 9.52 -6.48 -16.19
N LEU A 170 8.68 -5.97 -15.28
CA LEU A 170 9.05 -5.82 -13.85
C LEU A 170 8.23 -6.71 -12.91
N THR A 171 8.60 -7.98 -12.83
CA THR A 171 7.91 -9.08 -12.15
C THR A 171 8.30 -9.30 -10.67
N ALA A 172 8.88 -8.32 -9.95
CA ALA A 172 9.21 -8.49 -8.52
C ALA A 172 8.71 -7.38 -7.56
N SER A 173 8.16 -6.27 -8.07
CA SER A 173 7.68 -5.15 -7.22
C SER A 173 6.19 -4.84 -7.39
N LEU A 174 5.41 -5.79 -7.92
CA LEU A 174 3.97 -5.64 -8.19
C LEU A 174 3.04 -6.41 -7.23
N ILE A 175 3.58 -7.11 -6.24
CA ILE A 175 2.75 -7.84 -5.24
C ILE A 175 2.15 -6.88 -4.20
N PHE A 176 2.67 -5.65 -4.08
CA PHE A 176 2.32 -4.76 -2.97
C PHE A 176 1.36 -3.61 -3.28
N LEU A 177 1.16 -3.30 -4.56
CA LEU A 177 0.15 -2.31 -4.94
C LEU A 177 -1.24 -2.95 -5.08
N ILE A 178 -1.31 -4.22 -5.49
CA ILE A 178 -2.51 -4.75 -6.13
C ILE A 178 -2.55 -6.28 -5.96
N LEU A 179 -3.11 -6.77 -4.86
CA LEU A 179 -3.85 -8.03 -4.88
C LEU A 179 -5.36 -7.78 -5.14
N LEU A 180 -5.74 -6.52 -5.41
CA LEU A 180 -7.11 -6.07 -5.64
C LEU A 180 -7.47 -5.75 -7.12
N THR A 181 -6.56 -5.91 -8.07
CA THR A 181 -6.84 -5.64 -9.52
C THR A 181 -6.67 -6.87 -10.40
N LEU A 182 -6.45 -8.08 -9.86
CA LEU A 182 -6.32 -9.31 -10.67
C LEU A 182 -7.15 -10.50 -10.17
N LEU A 183 -8.46 -10.27 -10.00
CA LEU A 183 -9.45 -11.36 -9.95
C LEU A 183 -10.79 -11.04 -10.64
N ILE A 184 -10.79 -10.10 -11.59
CA ILE A 184 -11.87 -9.99 -12.57
C ILE A 184 -11.26 -10.29 -13.95
N ALA A 185 -11.03 -11.58 -14.21
CA ALA A 185 -10.94 -12.06 -15.58
C ALA A 185 -12.37 -12.39 -16.03
N PHE A 186 -13.03 -11.48 -16.74
CA PHE A 186 -14.08 -11.87 -17.68
C PHE A 186 -13.42 -12.11 -19.03
N LYS A 187 -13.56 -13.35 -19.50
CA LYS A 187 -13.33 -13.77 -20.88
C LYS A 187 -14.23 -12.93 -21.78
N ALA A 188 -13.63 -12.36 -22.82
CA ALA A 188 -14.30 -11.59 -23.85
C ALA A 188 -15.49 -12.34 -24.46
N ARG A 189 -16.64 -11.67 -24.51
CA ARG A 189 -17.42 -11.39 -25.73
C ARG A 189 -18.16 -10.07 -25.53
#